data_AF-A0A3A4UZ63-F1
#
_entry.id   AF-A0A3A4UZ63-F1
#
_cell.length_a   1.000
_cell.length_b   1.000
_cell.length_c   1.000
_cell.angle_alpha   90.00
_cell.angle_beta   90.00
_cell.angle_gamma   90.00
#
_symmetry.space_group_name_H-M   'P 1'
#
loop_
_entity.id
_entity.type
_entity.pdbx_description
1 polymer ?
#
loop_
_entity_poly.entity_id
_entity_poly.type
_entity_poly.pdbx_seq_one_letter_code
_entity_poly.pdbx_strand_id
1 'polypeptide(L)'
;MTKLEYRDLLVKCALDGTFPSFRKATETEINIQGKNKIQCCYRSPDGKKCAAGIIIPDELYDSRYEGKNASYTLRALNVPIPNGLSYADLDDIQECHDELVECWDKVAFINHMNELSCFRDLPPTVNTTET
;
A
#
# COMPACT_ATOMS: atom_id res chain seq x y z
N MET A 1 8.97 9.99 8.94
CA MET A 1 9.16 8.53 8.92
C MET A 1 10.32 8.19 8.01
N THR A 2 11.17 7.23 8.37
CA THR A 2 12.24 6.68 7.53
C THR A 2 11.71 5.53 6.68
N LYS A 3 12.44 5.12 5.63
CA LYS A 3 12.06 3.95 4.84
C LYS A 3 11.99 2.66 5.65
N LEU A 4 12.83 2.51 6.69
CA LEU A 4 12.79 1.38 7.60
C LEU A 4 11.50 1.38 8.43
N GLU A 5 11.18 2.51 9.07
CA GLU A 5 9.94 2.66 9.82
C GLU A 5 8.70 2.42 8.95
N TYR A 6 8.74 2.87 7.69
CA TYR A 6 7.65 2.66 6.74
C TYR A 6 7.47 1.18 6.37
N ARG A 7 8.56 0.49 6.03
CA ARG A 7 8.53 -0.95 5.75
C ARG A 7 8.03 -1.74 6.96
N ASP A 8 8.54 -1.44 8.15
CA ASP A 8 8.15 -2.15 9.36
C ASP A 8 6.66 -1.92 9.68
N LEU A 9 6.13 -0.73 9.37
CA LEU A 9 4.69 -0.43 9.50
C LEU A 9 3.85 -1.19 8.48
N LEU A 10 4.30 -1.29 7.21
CA LEU A 10 3.64 -2.12 6.19
C LEU A 10 3.56 -3.59 6.62
N VAL A 11 4.69 -4.14 7.08
CA VAL A 11 4.77 -5.53 7.56
C VAL A 11 3.86 -5.74 8.76
N LYS A 12 3.90 -4.83 9.75
CA LYS A 12 3.01 -4.90 10.91
C LYS A 12 1.53 -4.91 10.50
N CYS A 13 1.12 -4.00 9.63
CA CYS A 13 -0.27 -3.91 9.17
C CYS A 13 -0.70 -5.15 8.37
N ALA A 14 0.22 -5.72 7.58
CA ALA A 14 -0.04 -6.97 6.85
C ALA A 14 -0.22 -8.16 7.81
N LEU A 15 0.53 -8.20 8.92
CA LEU A 15 0.46 -9.27 9.92
C LEU A 15 -0.77 -9.15 10.84
N ASP A 16 -1.17 -7.93 11.22
CA ASP A 16 -2.29 -7.67 12.13
C ASP A 16 -3.67 -7.61 11.42
N GLY A 17 -3.68 -7.66 10.08
CA GLY A 17 -4.90 -7.66 9.27
C GLY A 17 -5.49 -6.27 9.01
N THR A 18 -4.78 -5.20 9.36
CA THR A 18 -5.14 -3.80 9.01
C THR A 18 -4.66 -3.40 7.61
N PHE A 19 -4.12 -4.32 6.85
CA PHE A 19 -3.73 -4.19 5.45
C PHE A 19 -4.04 -5.49 4.72
N PRO A 20 -4.37 -5.44 3.41
CA PRO A 20 -4.54 -4.26 2.57
C PRO A 20 -5.95 -3.67 2.61
N SER A 21 -6.09 -2.43 2.14
CA SER A 21 -7.39 -1.76 2.01
C SER A 21 -7.88 -1.79 0.57
N PHE A 22 -9.06 -2.38 0.39
CA PHE A 22 -9.70 -2.53 -0.90
C PHE A 22 -11.21 -2.32 -0.80
N ARG A 23 -11.81 -1.93 -1.93
CA ARG A 23 -13.26 -1.88 -2.12
C ARG A 23 -13.68 -2.61 -3.39
N LYS A 24 -14.96 -2.99 -3.44
CA LYS A 24 -15.56 -3.45 -4.70
C LYS A 24 -15.63 -2.27 -5.67
N ALA A 25 -15.24 -2.52 -6.92
CA ALA A 25 -15.49 -1.62 -8.03
C ALA A 25 -17.00 -1.56 -8.30
N THR A 26 -17.50 -0.38 -8.66
CA THR A 26 -18.87 -0.21 -9.17
C THR A 26 -18.96 -0.78 -10.59
N GLU A 27 -20.17 -1.14 -11.04
CA GLU A 27 -20.39 -1.62 -12.41
C GLU A 27 -19.88 -0.64 -13.47
N THR A 28 -20.07 0.67 -13.23
CA THR A 28 -19.55 1.74 -14.08
C THR A 28 -18.02 1.70 -14.18
N GLU A 29 -17.32 1.47 -13.07
CA GLU A 29 -15.84 1.40 -13.06
C GLU A 29 -15.30 0.17 -13.78
N ILE A 30 -15.99 -0.96 -13.67
CA ILE A 30 -15.65 -2.20 -14.40
C ILE A 30 -15.82 -1.97 -15.90
N ASN A 31 -16.94 -1.36 -16.32
CA ASN A 31 -17.30 -1.20 -17.73
C ASN A 31 -16.46 -0.14 -18.47
N ILE A 32 -15.97 0.91 -17.78
CA ILE A 32 -15.21 2.00 -18.41
C ILE A 32 -13.71 1.70 -18.47
N GLN A 33 -13.15 1.02 -17.47
CA GLN A 33 -11.70 0.93 -17.31
C GLN A 33 -11.15 -0.49 -17.45
N GLY A 34 -12.00 -1.49 -17.74
CA GLY A 34 -11.59 -2.90 -17.77
C GLY A 34 -10.96 -3.36 -16.46
N LYS A 35 -11.28 -2.67 -15.35
CA LYS A 35 -10.63 -2.85 -14.06
C LYS A 35 -11.08 -4.14 -13.38
N ASN A 36 -10.19 -4.67 -12.55
CA ASN A 36 -10.49 -5.74 -11.61
C ASN A 36 -11.74 -5.38 -10.78
N LYS A 37 -12.48 -6.40 -10.35
CA LYS A 37 -13.68 -6.22 -9.49
C LYS A 37 -13.34 -5.57 -8.14
N ILE A 38 -12.06 -5.48 -7.82
CA ILE A 38 -11.52 -4.94 -6.59
C ILE A 38 -10.62 -3.75 -6.95
N GLN A 39 -10.79 -2.64 -6.24
CA GLN A 39 -9.92 -1.47 -6.34
C GLN A 39 -9.25 -1.18 -5.00
N CYS A 40 -7.99 -0.77 -5.06
CA CYS A 40 -7.32 -0.13 -3.93
C CYS A 40 -8.15 1.05 -3.45
N CYS A 41 -8.30 1.16 -2.13
CA CYS A 41 -8.68 2.41 -1.50
C CYS A 41 -7.66 2.80 -0.44
N TYR A 42 -7.42 4.09 -0.24
CA TYR A 42 -6.45 4.54 0.77
C TYR A 42 -6.86 4.12 2.17
N ARG A 43 -8.16 4.12 2.41
CA ARG A 43 -8.74 3.73 3.67
C ARG A 43 -10.10 3.09 3.43
N SER A 44 -10.34 1.98 4.12
CA SER A 44 -11.64 1.33 4.15
C SER A 44 -12.37 1.64 5.47
N PRO A 45 -13.72 1.53 5.48
CA PRO A 45 -14.52 1.80 6.68
C PRO A 45 -14.17 0.94 7.91
N ASP A 46 -13.58 -0.24 7.69
CA ASP A 46 -13.09 -1.16 8.74
C ASP A 46 -11.70 -0.78 9.28
N GLY A 47 -11.14 0.35 8.84
CA GLY A 47 -9.87 0.89 9.35
C GLY A 47 -8.63 0.34 8.66
N LYS A 48 -8.76 -0.49 7.61
CA LYS A 48 -7.60 -0.93 6.84
C LYS A 48 -7.04 0.21 5.99
N LYS A 49 -5.74 0.14 5.71
CA LYS A 49 -5.01 1.07 4.84
C LYS A 49 -4.29 0.34 3.73
N CYS A 50 -4.07 1.01 2.60
CA CYS A 50 -3.15 0.53 1.56
C CYS A 50 -1.75 1.11 1.76
N ALA A 51 -0.83 0.85 0.82
CA ALA A 51 0.55 1.32 0.92
C ALA A 51 0.65 2.85 0.98
N ALA A 52 -0.06 3.56 0.09
CA ALA A 52 -0.16 5.02 0.16
C ALA A 52 -0.94 5.50 1.41
N GLY A 53 -2.01 4.79 1.77
CA GLY A 53 -2.87 5.14 2.91
C GLY A 53 -2.16 5.10 4.26
N ILE A 54 -1.11 4.27 4.40
CA ILE A 54 -0.26 4.23 5.60
C ILE A 54 0.51 5.55 5.80
N ILE A 55 0.88 6.25 4.71
CA ILE A 55 1.63 7.50 4.75
C ILE A 55 0.69 8.70 4.95
N ILE A 56 -0.50 8.64 4.35
CA ILE A 56 -1.47 9.74 4.34
C ILE A 56 -2.12 9.87 5.73
N PRO A 57 -2.00 11.04 6.40
CA PRO A 57 -2.72 11.32 7.64
C PRO A 57 -4.23 11.22 7.45
N ASP A 58 -4.94 10.77 8.49
CA ASP A 58 -6.38 10.52 8.42
C ASP A 58 -7.18 11.80 8.09
N GLU A 59 -6.72 12.95 8.59
CA GLU A 59 -7.30 14.27 8.33
C GLU A 59 -7.13 14.77 6.88
N LEU A 60 -6.21 14.16 6.12
CA LEU A 60 -5.98 14.47 4.71
C LEU A 60 -6.64 13.47 3.76
N TYR A 61 -7.43 12.52 4.29
CA TYR A 61 -8.19 11.60 3.47
C TYR A 61 -9.19 12.35 2.58
N ASP A 62 -9.09 12.14 1.28
CA ASP A 62 -9.99 12.72 0.28
C ASP A 62 -10.23 11.72 -0.86
N SER A 63 -11.49 11.32 -1.00
CA SER A 63 -11.90 10.27 -1.95
C SER A 63 -11.64 10.63 -3.42
N ARG A 64 -11.39 11.91 -3.75
CA ARG A 64 -11.06 12.35 -5.11
C ARG A 64 -9.72 11.82 -5.60
N TYR A 65 -8.85 11.44 -4.68
CA TYR A 65 -7.55 10.85 -5.00
C TYR A 65 -7.62 9.33 -5.14
N GLU A 66 -8.73 8.68 -4.80
CA GLU A 66 -8.85 7.23 -4.90
C GLU A 66 -8.65 6.73 -6.34
N GLY A 67 -7.91 5.63 -6.47
CA GLY A 67 -7.55 5.05 -7.76
C GLY A 67 -6.50 5.86 -8.55
N LYS A 68 -5.83 6.84 -7.93
CA LYS A 68 -4.63 7.49 -8.46
C LYS A 68 -3.38 6.83 -7.89
N ASN A 69 -2.28 6.90 -8.66
CA ASN A 69 -0.97 6.42 -8.23
C ASN A 69 -0.54 7.08 -6.91
N ALA A 70 0.21 6.33 -6.09
CA ALA A 70 0.67 6.79 -4.79
C ALA A 70 1.45 8.11 -4.93
N SER A 71 2.34 8.20 -5.92
CA SER A 71 3.14 9.41 -6.16
C SER A 71 2.31 10.64 -6.51
N TYR A 72 1.23 10.49 -7.28
CA TYR A 72 0.34 11.60 -7.61
C TYR A 72 -0.37 12.12 -6.36
N THR A 73 -0.93 11.21 -5.58
CA THR A 73 -1.73 11.55 -4.40
C THR A 73 -0.89 12.21 -3.33
N LEU A 74 0.29 11.67 -3.02
CA LEU A 74 1.18 12.24 -2.01
C LEU A 74 1.65 13.65 -2.39
N ARG A 75 1.93 13.90 -3.68
CA ARG A 75 2.26 15.25 -4.17
C ARG A 75 1.07 16.20 -4.05
N ALA A 76 -0.12 15.77 -4.46
CA ALA A 76 -1.31 16.61 -4.44
C ALA A 76 -1.75 16.97 -3.01
N LEU A 77 -1.57 16.05 -2.06
CA LEU A 77 -1.84 16.26 -0.63
C LEU A 77 -0.68 16.94 0.12
N ASN A 78 0.43 17.22 -0.56
CA ASN A 78 1.66 17.75 0.04
C ASN A 78 2.14 16.93 1.26
N VAL A 79 2.00 15.60 1.16
CA VAL A 79 2.43 14.66 2.21
C VAL A 79 3.90 14.31 1.98
N PRO A 80 4.78 14.50 2.99
CA PRO A 80 6.17 14.13 2.86
C PRO A 80 6.32 12.61 2.72
N ILE A 81 7.15 12.18 1.78
CA ILE A 81 7.48 10.77 1.60
C ILE A 81 8.48 10.29 2.66
N PRO A 82 8.54 8.99 2.98
CA PRO A 82 9.51 8.47 3.93
C PRO A 82 10.96 8.76 3.52
N ASN A 83 11.79 9.17 4.48
CA ASN A 83 13.20 9.48 4.22
C ASN A 83 13.92 8.25 3.68
N GLY A 84 14.62 8.42 2.55
CA GLY A 84 15.32 7.35 1.85
C GLY A 84 14.48 6.64 0.79
N LEU A 85 13.24 7.08 0.54
CA LEU A 85 12.44 6.68 -0.61
C LEU A 85 12.30 7.83 -1.61
N SER A 86 12.07 7.45 -2.86
CA SER A 86 11.61 8.30 -3.95
C SER A 86 10.13 8.06 -4.21
N TYR A 87 9.52 8.91 -5.05
CA TYR A 87 8.16 8.69 -5.52
C TYR A 87 8.01 7.43 -6.38
N ALA A 88 9.07 7.04 -7.10
CA ALA A 88 9.05 5.81 -7.90
C ALA A 88 9.01 4.59 -6.99
N ASP A 89 9.79 4.58 -5.90
CA ASP A 89 9.76 3.49 -4.91
C ASP A 89 8.37 3.30 -4.31
N LEU A 90 7.63 4.39 -4.08
CA LEU A 90 6.26 4.31 -3.56
C LEU A 90 5.25 3.76 -4.58
N ASP A 91 5.47 4.02 -5.87
CA ASP A 91 4.66 3.43 -6.93
C ASP A 91 4.97 1.93 -7.06
N ASP A 92 6.24 1.52 -6.99
CA ASP A 92 6.65 0.09 -6.99
C ASP A 92 6.07 -0.68 -5.78
N ILE A 93 6.07 -0.07 -4.60
CA ILE A 93 5.47 -0.67 -3.39
C ILE A 93 3.95 -0.79 -3.54
N GLN A 94 3.29 0.20 -4.15
CA GLN A 94 1.85 0.15 -4.41
C GLN A 94 1.50 -0.91 -5.48
N GLU A 95 2.36 -1.11 -6.48
CA GLU A 95 2.22 -2.17 -7.48
C GLU A 95 2.32 -3.56 -6.82
N CYS A 96 3.31 -3.78 -5.94
CA CYS A 96 3.42 -4.99 -5.13
C CYS A 96 2.14 -5.28 -4.31
N HIS A 97 1.47 -4.24 -3.80
CA HIS A 97 0.18 -4.36 -3.11
C HIS A 97 -0.96 -4.72 -4.07
N ASP A 98 -1.02 -4.08 -5.24
CA ASP A 98 -2.10 -4.25 -6.20
C ASP A 98 -2.04 -5.60 -6.92
N GLU A 99 -0.86 -6.18 -7.14
CA GLU A 99 -0.68 -7.52 -7.73
C GLU A 99 -1.28 -8.65 -6.87
N LEU A 100 -1.29 -8.46 -5.54
CA LEU A 100 -1.76 -9.47 -4.59
C LEU A 100 -3.22 -9.28 -4.18
N VAL A 101 -3.95 -8.35 -4.80
CA VAL A 101 -5.32 -7.98 -4.39
C VAL A 101 -6.33 -9.14 -4.43
N GLU A 102 -6.28 -9.97 -5.48
CA GLU A 102 -7.26 -11.05 -5.68
C GLU A 102 -6.93 -12.30 -4.84
N CYS A 103 -5.67 -12.44 -4.43
CA CYS A 103 -5.14 -13.59 -3.73
C CYS A 103 -4.30 -13.16 -2.52
N TRP A 104 -4.81 -12.21 -1.73
CA TRP A 104 -4.05 -11.60 -0.64
C TRP A 104 -3.37 -12.65 0.24
N ASP A 105 -2.04 -12.63 0.20
CA ASP A 105 -1.16 -13.49 0.98
C ASP A 105 -0.09 -12.60 1.62
N LYS A 106 -0.19 -12.45 2.95
CA LYS A 106 0.74 -11.63 3.72
C LYS A 106 2.18 -12.11 3.63
N VAL A 107 2.42 -13.42 3.51
CA VAL A 107 3.77 -13.98 3.37
C VAL A 107 4.33 -13.65 2.00
N ALA A 108 3.53 -13.80 0.94
CA ALA A 108 3.92 -13.41 -0.41
C ALA A 108 4.23 -11.91 -0.49
N PHE A 109 3.40 -11.07 0.13
CA PHE A 109 3.62 -9.62 0.19
C PHE A 109 4.93 -9.25 0.90
N ILE A 110 5.20 -9.83 2.07
CA ILE A 110 6.45 -9.57 2.83
C ILE A 110 7.67 -10.04 2.03
N ASN A 111 7.60 -11.19 1.37
CA ASN A 111 8.68 -11.67 0.51
C ASN A 111 8.94 -10.73 -0.66
N HIS A 112 7.89 -10.29 -1.36
CA HIS A 112 8.03 -9.35 -2.48
C HIS A 112 8.60 -8.00 -2.00
N MET A 113 8.14 -7.48 -0.85
CA MET A 113 8.75 -6.27 -0.26
C MET A 113 10.24 -6.43 0.02
N ASN A 114 10.70 -7.59 0.48
CA ASN A 114 12.14 -7.84 0.69
C ASN A 114 12.94 -7.84 -0.63
N GLU A 115 12.29 -8.07 -1.77
CA GLU A 115 12.92 -8.11 -3.10
C GLU A 115 12.95 -6.74 -3.80
N LEU A 116 12.11 -5.79 -3.36
CA LEU A 116 12.05 -4.42 -3.89
C LEU A 116 13.38 -3.69 -3.69
N SER A 117 13.85 -3.05 -4.76
CA SER A 117 15.18 -2.41 -4.80
C SER A 117 15.38 -1.37 -3.68
N CYS A 118 14.32 -0.67 -3.29
CA CYS A 118 14.31 0.35 -2.23
C CYS A 118 14.53 -0.20 -0.82
N PHE A 119 14.33 -1.51 -0.60
CA PHE A 119 14.47 -2.19 0.68
C PHE A 119 15.61 -3.22 0.74
N ARG A 120 16.32 -3.48 -0.37
CA ARG A 120 17.41 -4.48 -0.43
C ARG A 120 18.59 -4.21 0.49
N ASP A 121 18.82 -2.95 0.86
CA ASP A 121 19.88 -2.55 1.79
C ASP A 121 19.47 -2.68 3.27
N LEU A 122 18.22 -3.06 3.54
CA LEU A 122 17.72 -3.32 4.88
C LEU A 122 17.78 -4.83 5.19
N PRO A 123 17.93 -5.22 6.47
CA PRO A 123 17.84 -6.63 6.84
C PRO A 123 16.45 -7.17 6.48
N PRO A 124 16.35 -8.40 5.94
CA PRO A 124 15.06 -8.95 5.53
C PRO A 124 14.11 -9.05 6.71
N THR A 125 12.85 -8.71 6.48
CA THR A 125 11.82 -8.88 7.50
C THR A 125 11.51 -10.36 7.67
N VAL A 126 11.67 -10.87 8.91
CA VAL A 126 11.38 -12.26 9.27
C VAL A 126 9.89 -12.42 9.54
N ASN A 127 9.28 -13.44 8.94
CA ASN A 127 7.94 -13.89 9.33
C ASN A 127 8.03 -14.51 10.72
N THR A 128 7.72 -13.73 11.76
CA THR A 128 7.52 -14.27 13.11
C THR A 128 6.14 -14.92 13.18
N THR A 129 5.97 -16.04 12.49
CA THR A 129 4.88 -16.98 12.72
C THR A 129 5.48 -18.25 13.32
N GLU A 130 5.99 -18.14 14.54
CA GLU A 130 6.22 -19.27 15.44
C GLU A 130 5.66 -18.91 16.81
N THR A 131 4.40 -19.28 17.05
CA THR A 131 3.84 -19.65 18.35
C THR A 131 2.65 -20.58 18.11
#